data_AF-A0A3D3I9X2-F1
#
_entry.id   AF-A0A3D3I9X2-F1
#
_cell.length_a   1.000
_cell.length_b   1.000
_cell.length_c   1.000
_cell.angle_alpha   90.00
_cell.angle_beta   90.00
_cell.angle_gamma   90.00
#
_symmetry.space_group_name_H-M   'P 1'
#
loop_
_entity.id
_entity.type
_entity.pdbx_description
1 polymer ?
#
loop_
_entity_poly.entity_id
_entity_poly.type
_entity_poly.pdbx_seq_one_letter_code
_entity_poly.pdbx_strand_id
1 'polypeptide(L)' 'MTSVPFCSLKYAHDQVKSEVEKAIDGVYKRGQFILGTEVEAFEEEYAAYSGA' A
#
# COMPACT_ATOMS: atom_id res chain seq x y z
N MET A 1 -20.04 25.63 -12.56
CA MET A 1 -19.05 24.80 -13.27
C MET A 1 -18.42 23.86 -12.27
N THR A 2 -18.54 22.55 -12.46
CA THR A 2 -17.85 21.56 -11.62
C THR A 2 -16.41 21.43 -12.11
N SER A 3 -15.43 21.61 -11.23
CA SER A 3 -14.01 21.44 -11.56
C SER A 3 -13.68 19.95 -11.70
N VAL A 4 -13.00 19.58 -12.79
CA VAL A 4 -12.51 18.21 -13.00
C VAL A 4 -11.06 18.15 -12.53
N PRO A 5 -10.75 17.38 -11.49
CA PRO A 5 -9.37 17.27 -10.99
C PRO A 5 -8.51 16.46 -11.98
N PHE A 6 -7.29 16.91 -12.22
CA PHE A 6 -6.30 16.20 -13.05
C PHE A 6 -5.93 14.82 -12.48
N CYS A 7 -5.74 14.72 -11.16
CA CYS A 7 -5.52 13.48 -10.44
C CYS A 7 -6.08 13.61 -9.01
N SER A 8 -6.83 12.60 -8.55
CA SER A 8 -7.40 12.56 -7.20
C SER A 8 -6.83 11.37 -6.43
N LEU A 9 -5.81 11.63 -5.61
CA LEU A 9 -5.26 10.62 -4.70
C LEU A 9 -6.30 10.15 -3.67
N LYS A 10 -7.24 11.04 -3.30
CA LYS A 10 -8.37 10.66 -2.45
C LYS A 10 -9.21 9.56 -3.11
N TYR A 11 -9.54 9.69 -4.38
CA TYR A 11 -10.34 8.68 -5.08
C TYR A 11 -9.58 7.36 -5.22
N ALA A 12 -8.28 7.42 -5.53
CA ALA A 12 -7.43 6.24 -5.60
C ALA A 12 -7.33 5.53 -4.23
N HIS A 13 -7.09 6.28 -3.16
CA HIS A 13 -7.02 5.74 -1.80
C HIS A 13 -8.36 5.19 -1.32
N ASP A 14 -9.48 5.88 -1.59
CA ASP A 14 -10.81 5.48 -1.15
C ASP A 14 -11.19 4.07 -1.69
N GLN A 15 -10.66 3.66 -2.85
CA GLN A 15 -10.88 2.32 -3.41
C GLN A 15 -10.18 1.19 -2.62
N VAL A 16 -9.03 1.47 -2.01
CA VAL A 16 -8.19 0.47 -1.32
C VAL A 16 -8.12 0.71 0.18
N LYS A 17 -8.91 1.65 0.71
CA LYS A 17 -8.80 2.16 2.08
C LYS A 17 -8.83 1.05 3.14
N SER A 18 -9.79 0.13 3.05
CA SER A 18 -9.94 -0.95 4.04
C SER A 18 -8.74 -1.91 4.04
N GLU A 19 -8.17 -2.19 2.88
CA GLU A 19 -7.00 -3.06 2.73
C GLU A 19 -5.75 -2.38 3.30
N VAL A 20 -5.56 -1.10 2.99
CA VAL A 20 -4.46 -0.29 3.52
C VAL A 20 -4.55 -0.17 5.05
N GLU A 21 -5.73 0.16 5.60
CA GLU A 21 -5.94 0.26 7.04
C GLU A 21 -5.64 -1.07 7.76
N LYS A 22 -6.04 -2.20 7.16
CA LYS A 22 -5.75 -3.54 7.69
C LYS A 22 -4.25 -3.86 7.67
N ALA A 23 -3.55 -3.53 6.59
CA ALA A 23 -2.10 -3.75 6.48
C ALA A 23 -1.33 -2.91 7.51
N ILE A 24 -1.71 -1.63 7.67
CA ILE A 24 -1.11 -0.72 8.66
C ILE A 24 -1.31 -1.25 10.09
N ASP A 25 -2.54 -1.67 10.44
CA ASP A 25 -2.83 -2.25 11.75
C ASP A 25 -1.99 -3.52 12.02
N GLY A 26 -1.76 -4.34 10.99
CA GLY A 26 -0.86 -5.50 11.07
C GLY A 26 0.58 -5.13 11.41
N VAL A 27 1.15 -4.15 10.69
CA VAL A 27 2.51 -3.65 10.97
C VAL A 27 2.61 -3.06 12.36
N TYR A 28 1.63 -2.23 12.74
CA TYR A 28 1.58 -1.59 14.05
C TYR A 28 1.57 -2.62 15.18
N LYS A 29 0.75 -3.67 15.06
CA LYS A 29 0.69 -4.77 16.05
C LYS A 29 1.98 -5.57 16.16
N ARG A 30 2.72 -5.74 15.06
CA ARG A 30 4.02 -6.44 15.06
C ARG A 30 5.17 -5.57 15.58
N GLY A 31 5.09 -4.25 15.45
CA GLY A 31 6.15 -3.32 15.85
C GLY A 31 7.42 -3.39 14.98
N GLN A 32 7.35 -4.04 13.82
CA GLN A 32 8.46 -4.19 12.88
C GLN A 32 8.40 -3.10 11.82
N PHE A 33 8.94 -1.92 12.14
CA PHE A 33 8.85 -0.75 11.25
C PHE A 33 9.99 -0.63 10.24
N ILE A 34 11.10 -1.33 10.46
CA ILE A 34 12.30 -1.27 9.62
C ILE A 34 12.75 -2.70 9.36
N LEU A 35 12.99 -3.04 8.08
CA LEU A 35 13.43 -4.37 7.65
C LEU A 35 12.56 -5.52 8.22
N GLY A 36 11.23 -5.34 8.13
CA GLY A 36 10.24 -6.32 8.58
C GLY A 36 9.71 -7.22 7.46
N THR A 37 8.80 -8.13 7.81
CA THR A 37 8.24 -9.13 6.89
C THR A 37 7.53 -8.54 5.67
N GLU A 38 6.93 -7.35 5.82
CA GLU A 38 6.21 -6.72 4.71
C GLU A 38 7.15 -6.24 3.60
N VAL A 39 8.37 -5.80 3.92
CA VAL A 39 9.32 -5.37 2.89
C VAL A 39 9.92 -6.58 2.17
N GLU A 40 10.20 -7.66 2.89
CA GLU A 40 10.67 -8.93 2.29
C GLU A 40 9.63 -9.51 1.34
N ALA A 41 8.37 -9.63 1.77
CA ALA A 41 7.29 -10.12 0.92
C ALA A 41 7.07 -9.22 -0.31
N PHE A 42 7.09 -7.90 -0.13
CA PHE A 42 6.96 -6.96 -1.25
C PHE A 42 8.12 -7.10 -2.25
N GLU A 43 9.35 -7.26 -1.78
CA GLU A 43 10.52 -7.45 -2.65
C GLU A 43 10.39 -8.72 -3.49
N GLU A 44 9.93 -9.82 -2.91
CA GLU A 44 9.67 -11.08 -3.64
C GLU A 44 8.55 -10.92 -4.68
N GLU A 45 7.40 -10.38 -4.27
CA GLU A 45 6.25 -10.16 -5.15
C GLU A 45 6.60 -9.21 -6.30
N TYR A 46 7.36 -8.15 -6.00
CA TYR A 46 7.74 -7.13 -6.96
C TYR A 46 8.83 -7.61 -7.91
N ALA A 47 9.77 -8.43 -7.45
CA ALA A 47 10.74 -9.11 -8.30
C ALA A 47 10.02 -10.01 -9.32
N ALA A 48 9.09 -10.84 -8.85
CA ALA A 48 8.28 -11.71 -9.72
C ALA A 48 7.43 -10.89 -10.72
N TYR A 49 6.81 -9.79 -10.27
CA TYR A 49 6.08 -8.88 -11.14
C TYR A 49 6.97 -8.24 -12.22
N SER A 50 8.21 -7.89 -11.86
CA SER A 50 9.19 -7.24 -12.74
C SER A 50 9.88 -8.22 -13.71
N GLY A 51 9.66 -9.52 -13.56
CA GLY A 51 10.30 -10.57 -14.36
C GLY A 51 11.77 -10.83 -13.98
N ALA A 52 12.15 -10.52 -12.74
CA ALA A 52 13.45 -10.84 -12.17
C ALA A 52 13.52 -12.28 -11.65
#